data_AF-E0ZQW3-F1
#
_entry.id   AF-E0ZQW3-F1
#
_cell.length_a   1.000
_cell.length_b   1.000
_cell.length_c   1.000
_cell.angle_alpha   90.00
_cell.angle_beta   90.00
_cell.angle_gamma   90.00
#
_symmetry.space_group_name_H-M   'P 1'
#
loop_
_entity.id
_entity.type
_entity.pdbx_description
1 polymer ?
#
loop_
_entity_poly.entity_id
_entity_poly.type
_entity_poly.pdbx_seq_one_letter_code
_entity_poly.pdbx_strand_id
1 'polypeptide(L)' 'YMMRPEVAAKASNYVFYANGNKASQKFIDKEILDDPEIYPSDEVMKKLFVPTPYDTKTQRVVTRAWTKIVTGQ' A
#
# COMPACT_ATOMS: atom_id res chain seq x y z
N TYR A 1 14.63 -15.20 0.28
CA TYR A 1 15.28 -14.19 -0.58
C TYR A 1 14.70 -12.79 -0.37
N MET A 2 13.40 -12.55 -0.64
CA MET A 2 12.77 -11.21 -0.57
C MET A 2 12.84 -10.54 0.81
N MET A 3 12.78 -11.32 1.90
CA MET A 3 12.88 -10.80 3.27
C MET A 3 14.30 -10.40 3.69
N ARG A 4 15.31 -10.55 2.83
CA ARG A 4 16.64 -9.99 3.12
C ARG A 4 16.55 -8.46 3.07
N PRO A 5 16.96 -7.73 4.11
CA PRO A 5 16.79 -6.29 4.21
C PRO A 5 17.20 -5.49 2.97
N GLU A 6 18.35 -5.80 2.37
CA GLU A 6 18.89 -5.11 1.20
C GLU A 6 18.04 -5.36 -0.05
N VAL A 7 17.42 -6.55 -0.16
CA VAL A 7 16.53 -6.90 -1.28
C VAL A 7 15.20 -6.16 -1.15
N ALA A 8 14.61 -6.14 0.05
CA ALA A 8 13.38 -5.41 0.32
C ALA A 8 13.57 -3.90 0.11
N ALA A 9 14.68 -3.33 0.58
CA ALA A 9 15.01 -1.93 0.36
C ALA A 9 15.20 -1.61 -1.12
N LYS A 10 15.93 -2.46 -1.87
CA LYS A 10 16.10 -2.28 -3.32
C LYS A 10 14.76 -2.23 -4.06
N ALA A 11 13.79 -3.06 -3.65
CA ALA A 11 12.45 -3.01 -4.23
C ALA A 11 11.78 -1.66 -3.92
N SER A 12 11.76 -1.24 -2.65
CA SER A 12 11.20 0.06 -2.24
C SER A 12 11.85 1.24 -2.96
N ASN A 13 13.18 1.25 -3.10
CA ASN A 13 13.90 2.33 -3.78
C ASN A 13 13.55 2.42 -5.28
N TYR A 14 13.19 1.30 -5.90
CA TYR A 14 12.83 1.28 -7.32
C TYR A 14 11.36 1.61 -7.57
N VAL A 15 10.44 1.07 -6.75
CA VAL A 15 8.99 1.21 -7.00
C VAL A 15 8.30 2.27 -6.16
N PHE A 16 9.00 2.93 -5.24
CA PHE A 16 8.45 3.99 -4.38
C PHE A 16 7.28 3.53 -3.49
N TYR A 17 7.38 2.30 -2.95
CA TYR A 17 6.43 1.77 -1.96
C TYR A 17 7.14 1.38 -0.67
N ALA A 18 6.50 1.72 0.46
CA ALA A 18 6.88 1.18 1.76
C ALA A 18 6.71 -0.34 1.78
N ASN A 19 7.66 -1.02 2.40
CA ASN A 19 7.63 -2.47 2.57
C ASN A 19 7.47 -2.86 4.05
N GLY A 20 7.06 -4.09 4.31
CA GLY A 20 6.81 -4.60 5.67
C GLY A 20 8.05 -5.02 6.47
N ASN A 21 9.27 -4.77 6.00
CA ASN A 21 10.51 -5.20 6.64
C ASN A 21 11.20 -4.04 7.37
N LYS A 22 10.99 -3.94 8.69
CA LYS A 22 11.60 -2.88 9.51
C LYS A 22 13.14 -2.84 9.41
N ALA A 23 13.80 -3.99 9.26
CA ALA A 23 15.26 -4.05 9.14
C ALA A 23 15.78 -3.52 7.80
N SER A 24 14.93 -3.39 6.77
CA SER A 24 15.32 -2.80 5.48
C SER A 24 15.47 -1.29 5.52
N GLN A 25 14.83 -0.60 6.46
CA GLN A 25 14.77 0.87 6.47
C GLN A 25 16.15 1.53 6.50
N LYS A 26 17.17 0.89 7.08
CA LYS A 26 18.56 1.38 7.06
C LYS A 26 19.23 1.40 5.68
N PHE A 27 18.61 0.75 4.69
CA PHE A 27 19.09 0.64 3.30
C PHE A 27 18.19 1.37 2.31
N ILE A 28 17.11 2.00 2.77
CA ILE A 28 16.20 2.77 1.92
C ILE A 28 16.78 4.16 1.70
N ASP A 29 16.65 4.69 0.50
CA ASP A 29 17.12 6.05 0.19
C ASP A 29 16.35 7.07 1.03
N LYS A 30 17.06 8.07 1.58
CA LYS A 30 16.45 9.05 2.50
C LYS A 30 15.27 9.79 1.88
N GLU A 31 15.36 10.09 0.58
CA GLU A 31 14.27 10.74 -0.17
C GLU A 31 12.98 9.93 -0.18
N ILE A 32 13.04 8.60 0.01
CA ILE A 32 11.88 7.71 0.10
C ILE A 32 11.49 7.45 1.54
N LEU A 33 12.47 7.26 2.44
CA LEU A 33 12.19 6.97 3.85
C LEU A 33 11.58 8.18 4.58
N ASP A 34 11.97 9.39 4.19
CA ASP A 34 11.50 10.64 4.79
C ASP A 34 10.26 11.22 4.06
N ASP A 35 9.80 10.59 2.97
CA ASP A 35 8.59 11.01 2.24
C ASP A 35 7.32 10.57 3.01
N PRO A 36 6.51 11.51 3.53
CA PRO A 36 5.30 11.20 4.29
C PRO A 36 4.17 10.61 3.44
N GLU A 37 4.24 10.68 2.10
CA GLU A 37 3.29 9.99 1.22
C GLU A 37 3.61 8.48 1.11
N ILE A 38 4.87 8.09 1.35
CA ILE A 38 5.32 6.70 1.33
C ILE A 38 5.40 6.10 2.75
N TYR A 39 5.95 6.85 3.70
CA TYR A 39 6.02 6.53 5.13
C TYR A 39 5.22 7.56 5.95
N PRO A 40 3.89 7.41 6.05
CA PRO A 40 3.05 8.40 6.71
C PRO A 40 3.33 8.50 8.21
N SER A 41 3.03 9.67 8.77
CA SER A 41 3.08 9.88 10.21
C SER A 41 2.02 9.05 10.96
N ASP A 42 2.23 8.82 12.25
CA ASP A 42 1.26 8.13 13.10
C ASP A 42 -0.12 8.81 13.13
N GLU A 43 -0.18 10.13 12.96
CA GLU A 43 -1.45 10.86 12.88
C GLU A 43 -2.21 10.55 11.59
N VAL A 44 -1.51 10.48 10.45
CA VAL A 44 -2.10 10.10 9.16
C VAL A 44 -2.53 8.63 9.22
N MET A 45 -1.66 7.74 9.72
CA MET A 45 -1.97 6.32 9.85
C MET A 45 -3.25 6.05 10.65
N LYS A 46 -3.53 6.83 11.70
CA LYS A 46 -4.77 6.71 12.50
C LYS A 46 -6.05 7.09 11.74
N LYS A 47 -5.94 7.84 10.65
CA LYS A 47 -7.07 8.25 9.81
C LYS A 47 -7.35 7.27 8.67
N LEU A 48 -6.43 6.33 8.41
CA LEU A 48 -6.58 5.32 7.37
C LEU A 48 -7.41 4.13 7.87
N PHE A 49 -7.99 3.39 6.93
CA PHE A 49 -8.74 2.17 7.22
C PHE A 49 -8.34 1.05 6.27
N VAL A 50 -8.41 -0.19 6.76
CA VAL A 50 -8.18 -1.40 5.96
C VAL A 50 -9.53 -1.91 5.46
N PRO A 51 -9.75 -2.06 4.15
CA PRO A 51 -10.97 -2.67 3.65
C PRO A 51 -11.01 -4.15 4.06
N THR A 52 -12.12 -4.56 4.67
CA THR A 52 -12.38 -5.97 4.98
C THR A 52 -13.16 -6.63 3.84
N PRO A 53 -13.05 -7.96 3.65
CA PRO A 53 -13.83 -8.66 2.64
C PRO A 53 -15.34 -8.44 2.83
N TYR A 54 -16.04 -8.12 1.75
CA TYR A 54 -17.50 -8.14 1.72
C TYR A 54 -18.03 -9.58 1.67
N ASP A 55 -19.25 -9.79 2.16
CA ASP A 55 -19.96 -11.03 1.86
C ASP A 55 -20.25 -11.14 0.35
N THR A 56 -20.52 -12.34 -0.14
CA THR A 56 -20.69 -12.60 -1.57
C THR A 56 -21.84 -11.79 -2.21
N LYS A 57 -22.92 -11.50 -1.46
CA LYS A 57 -24.05 -10.72 -2.00
C LYS A 57 -23.62 -9.26 -2.16
N THR A 58 -22.97 -8.68 -1.16
CA THR A 58 -22.48 -7.30 -1.19
C THR A 58 -21.38 -7.12 -2.26
N GLN A 59 -20.42 -8.05 -2.37
CA GLN A 59 -19.38 -8.01 -3.40
C GLN A 59 -19.96 -7.93 -4.82
N ARG A 60 -21.03 -8.70 -5.11
CA ARG A 60 -21.70 -8.65 -6.43
C ARG A 60 -22.32 -7.29 -6.72
N VAL A 61 -22.88 -6.61 -5.70
CA VAL A 61 -23.43 -5.26 -5.86
C VAL A 61 -22.31 -4.28 -6.19
N VAL A 62 -21.20 -4.32 -5.44
CA VAL A 62 -20.02 -3.46 -5.68
C VAL A 62 -19.48 -3.65 -7.10
N THR A 63 -19.30 -4.90 -7.55
CA THR A 63 -18.81 -5.18 -8.90
C THR A 63 -19.74 -4.63 -9.98
N ARG A 64 -21.06 -4.84 -9.89
CA ARG A 64 -22.00 -4.31 -10.89
C ARG A 64 -22.04 -2.79 -10.90
N ALA A 65 -22.02 -2.17 -9.72
CA ALA A 65 -21.99 -0.71 -9.60
C ALA A 65 -20.73 -0.16 -10.28
N TRP A 66 -19.57 -0.78 -10.05
CA TRP A 66 -18.33 -0.41 -10.70
C TRP A 66 -18.37 -0.58 -12.22
N THR A 67 -18.88 -1.71 -12.72
CA THR A 67 -19.06 -1.93 -14.17
C THR A 67 -19.90 -0.81 -14.78
N LYS A 68 -21.03 -0.47 -14.15
CA LYS A 68 -21.90 0.61 -14.60
C LYS A 68 -21.16 1.96 -14.68
N ILE A 69 -20.38 2.29 -13.65
CA ILE A 69 -19.57 3.52 -13.59
C ILE A 69 -18.56 3.56 -14.75
N VAL A 70 -17.79 2.50 -14.97
CA VAL A 70 -16.71 2.50 -15.97
C VAL A 70 -17.19 2.35 -17.41
N THR A 71 -18.39 1.79 -17.64
CA THR A 71 -18.99 1.66 -18.98
C THR A 71 -19.98 2.76 -19.33
N GLY A 72 -20.38 3.59 -18.35
CA GLY A 72 -21.37 4.66 -18.55
C GLY A 72 -22.80 4.17 -18.79
N GLN A 73 -23.13 2.95 -18.33
CA GLN A 73 -24.48 2.38 -18.38
C GLN A 73 -25.38 2.90 -17.25
#